data_AF-A0A2H0V2G3-F1
#
_entry.id   AF-A0A2H0V2G3-F1
#
_cell.length_a   1.000
_cell.length_b   1.000
_cell.length_c   1.000
_cell.angle_alpha   90.00
_cell.angle_beta   90.00
_cell.angle_gamma   90.00
#
_symmetry.space_group_name_H-M   'P 1'
#
loop_
_entity.id
_entity.type
_entity.pdbx_description
1 polymer ?
#
loop_
_entity_poly.entity_id
_entity_poly.type
_entity_poly.pdbx_seq_one_letter_code
_entity_poly.pdbx_strand_id
1 'polypeptide(L)'
;MIKEIIIRKLFNGHVHLRDGKMLKAVAPITAGIFSRAVVMGNLSPPIVTGVDAQQYRKRIVDAAPGFDPIMTVMLVNRMTPDIFSGAHEVGVRILKLIPGGTSTGSGEGEDPNAGVALAKLEKYYPVLERAQQLGMVFSCH
;
A
#
# COMPACT_ATOMS: atom_id res chain seq x y z
N MET A 1 20.92 4.12 35.91
CA MET A 1 19.66 3.67 35.26
C MET A 1 19.15 4.77 34.36
N ILE A 2 18.97 4.51 33.06
CA ILE A 2 18.30 5.45 32.14
C ILE A 2 16.80 5.38 32.41
N LYS A 3 16.17 6.53 32.67
CA LYS A 3 14.73 6.63 32.96
C LYS A 3 13.90 7.11 31.77
N GLU A 4 14.54 7.72 30.78
CA GLU A 4 13.89 8.33 29.63
C GLU A 4 14.80 8.29 28.40
N ILE A 5 14.21 8.09 27.23
CA ILE A 5 14.88 8.21 25.93
C ILE A 5 14.03 9.13 25.06
N ILE A 6 14.63 10.22 24.59
CA ILE A 6 13.98 11.18 23.69
C ILE A 6 14.45 10.90 22.26
N ILE A 7 13.50 10.63 21.36
CA ILE A 7 13.75 10.40 19.94
C ILE A 7 12.84 11.28 19.09
N ARG A 8 13.25 11.52 17.84
CA ARG A 8 12.37 12.17 16.85
C ARG A 8 11.14 11.28 16.61
N LYS A 9 10.01 11.91 16.27
CA LYS A 9 8.77 11.18 15.98
C LYS A 9 9.03 10.15 14.87
N LEU A 10 8.64 8.91 15.14
CA LEU A 10 8.99 7.76 14.32
C LEU A 10 8.22 7.73 13.00
N PHE A 11 8.74 6.96 12.05
CA PHE A 11 8.08 6.60 10.80
C PHE A 11 7.79 5.10 10.78
N ASN A 12 6.60 4.69 10.34
CA ASN A 12 6.28 3.28 10.15
C ASN A 12 6.37 2.90 8.66
N GLY A 13 7.39 2.13 8.30
CA GLY A 13 7.65 1.71 6.92
C GLY A 13 6.68 0.66 6.35
N HIS A 14 5.81 0.06 7.17
CA HIS A 14 4.85 -0.98 6.71
C HIS A 14 3.72 -1.15 7.74
N VAL A 15 2.48 -0.76 7.41
CA VAL A 15 1.32 -0.97 8.29
C VAL A 15 0.08 -1.46 7.53
N HIS A 16 -0.73 -2.29 8.18
CA HIS A 16 -2.06 -2.70 7.71
C HIS A 16 -3.14 -2.07 8.58
N LEU A 17 -3.85 -1.07 8.05
CA LEU A 17 -4.92 -0.38 8.80
C LEU A 17 -6.31 -1.04 8.62
N ARG A 18 -6.43 -1.97 7.66
CA ARG A 18 -7.71 -2.62 7.30
C ARG A 18 -8.76 -1.57 6.88
N ASP A 19 -10.05 -1.88 6.99
CA ASP A 19 -11.12 -0.94 6.65
C ASP A 19 -12.26 -0.99 7.69
N GLY A 20 -13.23 -0.08 7.55
CA GLY A 20 -14.45 -0.07 8.35
C GLY A 20 -14.21 0.08 9.85
N LYS A 21 -14.82 -0.81 10.66
CA LYS A 21 -14.68 -0.77 12.12
C LYS A 21 -13.23 -0.97 12.58
N MET A 22 -12.48 -1.83 11.90
CA MET A 22 -11.09 -2.10 12.27
C MET A 22 -10.22 -0.87 12.00
N LEU A 23 -10.40 -0.20 10.85
CA LEU A 23 -9.71 1.04 10.53
C LEU A 23 -9.91 2.11 11.63
N LYS A 24 -11.18 2.31 12.06
CA LYS A 24 -11.51 3.25 13.13
C LYS A 24 -10.85 2.91 14.47
N ALA A 25 -10.61 1.63 14.73
CA ALA A 25 -9.95 1.17 15.96
C ALA A 25 -8.42 1.35 15.91
N VAL A 26 -7.78 1.09 14.77
CA VAL A 26 -6.31 0.98 14.70
C VAL A 26 -5.60 2.21 14.13
N ALA A 27 -6.26 3.02 13.29
CA ALA A 27 -5.65 4.21 12.69
C ALA A 27 -5.24 5.27 13.75
N PRO A 28 -6.07 5.61 14.75
CA PRO A 28 -5.68 6.58 15.78
C PRO A 28 -4.46 6.15 16.58
N ILE A 29 -4.34 4.84 16.87
CA ILE A 29 -3.18 4.27 17.60
C ILE A 29 -1.90 4.48 16.78
N THR A 30 -1.94 4.20 15.48
CA THR A 30 -0.79 4.41 14.59
C THR A 30 -0.42 5.90 14.50
N ALA A 31 -1.41 6.78 14.33
CA ALA A 31 -1.20 8.23 14.20
C ALA A 31 -0.66 8.89 15.50
N GLY A 32 -1.01 8.33 16.66
CA GLY A 32 -0.49 8.77 17.95
C GLY A 32 1.03 8.56 18.10
N ILE A 33 1.55 7.48 17.53
CA ILE A 33 2.97 7.09 17.66
C ILE A 33 3.82 7.63 16.50
N PHE A 34 3.33 7.47 15.27
CA PHE A 34 4.12 7.71 14.06
C PHE A 34 3.74 9.03 13.39
N SER A 35 4.72 9.72 12.81
CA SER A 35 4.50 10.94 12.03
C SER A 35 3.84 10.63 10.69
N ARG A 36 4.24 9.52 10.05
CA ARG A 36 3.73 9.01 8.78
C ARG A 36 3.81 7.48 8.78
N ALA A 37 3.02 6.82 7.93
CA ALA A 37 3.16 5.38 7.70
C ALA A 37 2.91 4.99 6.25
N VAL A 38 3.59 3.94 5.78
CA VAL A 38 3.29 3.28 4.50
C VAL A 38 2.14 2.30 4.68
N VAL A 39 0.99 2.62 4.08
CA VAL A 39 -0.25 1.86 4.27
C VAL A 39 -0.42 0.83 3.16
N MET A 40 -0.37 -0.45 3.55
CA MET A 40 -0.54 -1.58 2.64
C MET A 40 -1.96 -1.65 2.08
N GLY A 41 -2.05 -1.96 0.78
CA GLY A 41 -3.29 -1.98 0.00
C GLY A 41 -3.97 -3.34 -0.15
N ASN A 42 -3.57 -4.38 0.59
CA ASN A 42 -4.15 -5.73 0.53
C ASN A 42 -5.49 -5.84 1.28
N LEU A 43 -6.44 -4.96 0.92
CA LEU A 43 -7.84 -5.05 1.29
C LEU A 43 -8.57 -6.08 0.40
N SER A 44 -9.86 -6.29 0.64
CA SER A 44 -10.73 -7.09 -0.22
C SER A 44 -11.89 -6.21 -0.70
N PRO A 45 -11.88 -5.72 -1.96
CA PRO A 45 -10.83 -5.87 -2.98
C PRO A 45 -9.55 -5.05 -2.68
N PRO A 46 -8.39 -5.38 -3.30
CA PRO A 46 -7.14 -4.67 -3.09
C PRO A 46 -7.16 -3.26 -3.69
N ILE A 47 -6.28 -2.38 -3.21
CA ILE A 47 -6.05 -1.04 -3.76
C ILE A 47 -5.17 -1.17 -5.01
N VAL A 48 -5.71 -0.84 -6.18
CA VAL A 48 -5.04 -1.05 -7.47
C VAL A 48 -4.86 0.25 -8.25
N THR A 49 -5.85 1.14 -8.21
CA THR A 49 -5.87 2.38 -8.98
C THR A 49 -5.60 3.61 -8.10
N GLY A 50 -5.29 4.74 -8.74
CA GLY A 50 -5.20 6.04 -8.05
C GLY A 50 -6.50 6.43 -7.34
N VAL A 51 -7.66 6.12 -7.96
CA VAL A 51 -8.98 6.39 -7.38
C VAL A 51 -9.18 5.58 -6.10
N ASP A 52 -8.83 4.27 -6.12
CA ASP A 52 -8.91 3.40 -4.94
C ASP A 52 -8.05 3.98 -3.79
N ALA A 53 -6.82 4.40 -4.13
CA ALA A 53 -5.87 4.96 -3.18
C ALA A 53 -6.38 6.27 -2.56
N GLN A 54 -6.94 7.18 -3.36
CA GLN A 54 -7.51 8.43 -2.86
C GLN A 54 -8.73 8.20 -1.96
N GLN A 55 -9.63 7.29 -2.35
CA GLN A 55 -10.80 6.94 -1.55
C GLN A 55 -10.40 6.32 -0.21
N TYR A 56 -9.44 5.40 -0.22
CA TYR A 56 -8.95 4.78 1.01
C TYR A 56 -8.18 5.78 1.88
N ARG A 57 -7.36 6.64 1.27
CA ARG A 57 -6.69 7.75 1.98
C ARG A 57 -7.70 8.62 2.72
N LYS A 58 -8.81 8.99 2.06
CA LYS A 58 -9.88 9.76 2.68
C LYS A 58 -10.45 9.05 3.91
N ARG A 59 -10.78 7.75 3.80
CA ARG A 59 -11.30 6.98 4.96
C ARG A 59 -10.31 6.93 6.12
N ILE A 60 -9.00 6.82 5.84
CA ILE A 60 -7.95 6.82 6.86
C ILE A 60 -7.88 8.17 7.58
N VAL A 61 -7.88 9.28 6.83
CA VAL A 61 -7.81 10.63 7.43
C VAL A 61 -9.08 10.97 8.19
N ASP A 62 -10.25 10.52 7.72
CA ASP A 62 -11.51 10.67 8.45
C ASP A 62 -11.48 9.88 9.78
N ALA A 63 -10.82 8.71 9.82
CA ALA A 63 -10.67 7.89 11.03
C ALA A 63 -9.57 8.40 11.99
N ALA A 64 -8.55 9.08 11.47
CA ALA A 64 -7.44 9.66 12.23
C ALA A 64 -7.07 11.05 11.68
N PRO A 65 -7.81 12.12 12.08
CA PRO A 65 -7.56 13.46 11.58
C PRO A 65 -6.12 13.93 11.83
N GLY A 66 -5.50 14.53 10.81
CA GLY A 66 -4.11 15.00 10.85
C GLY A 66 -3.05 13.91 10.60
N PHE A 67 -3.43 12.65 10.41
CA PHE A 67 -2.50 11.61 9.99
C PHE A 67 -2.11 11.76 8.51
N ASP A 68 -0.83 11.55 8.18
CA ASP A 68 -0.33 11.57 6.80
C ASP A 68 0.08 10.17 6.32
N PRO A 69 -0.87 9.38 5.77
CA PRO A 69 -0.59 8.06 5.21
C PRO A 69 0.08 8.15 3.84
N ILE A 70 1.14 7.37 3.64
CA ILE A 70 1.78 7.12 2.36
C ILE A 70 1.09 5.91 1.71
N MET A 71 0.34 6.17 0.64
CA MET A 71 -0.47 5.15 -0.01
C MET A 71 0.37 4.25 -0.92
N THR A 72 -0.06 3.00 -1.03
CA THR A 72 0.50 1.98 -1.93
C THR A 72 -0.57 1.46 -2.89
N VAL A 73 -0.15 0.96 -4.06
CA VAL A 73 -0.99 0.12 -4.93
C VAL A 73 -0.41 -1.29 -5.01
N MET A 74 -1.30 -2.28 -5.15
CA MET A 74 -0.94 -3.70 -5.22
C MET A 74 -0.62 -4.11 -6.66
N LEU A 75 0.49 -4.83 -6.86
CA LEU A 75 0.80 -5.50 -8.12
C LEU A 75 -0.06 -6.77 -8.25
N VAL A 76 -1.12 -6.66 -9.06
CA VAL A 76 -2.12 -7.70 -9.30
C VAL A 76 -2.21 -8.09 -10.77
N ASN A 77 -2.92 -9.16 -11.10
CA ASN A 77 -2.95 -9.72 -12.45
C ASN A 77 -3.44 -8.76 -13.54
N ARG A 78 -4.36 -7.84 -13.22
CA ARG A 78 -4.85 -6.84 -14.19
C ARG A 78 -3.96 -5.59 -14.32
N MET A 79 -2.83 -5.53 -13.61
CA MET A 79 -2.02 -4.32 -13.57
C MET A 79 -1.42 -3.99 -14.94
N THR A 80 -1.53 -2.72 -15.34
CA THR A 80 -0.92 -2.19 -16.56
C THR A 80 -0.09 -0.95 -16.26
N PRO A 81 0.85 -0.56 -17.15
CA PRO A 81 1.61 0.68 -17.00
C PRO A 81 0.72 1.93 -16.88
N ASP A 82 -0.46 1.94 -17.50
CA ASP A 82 -1.40 3.07 -17.48
C ASP A 82 -2.12 3.19 -16.14
N ILE A 83 -2.69 2.08 -15.62
CA ILE A 83 -3.32 2.03 -14.29
C ILE A 83 -2.34 2.54 -13.23
N PHE A 84 -1.11 2.07 -13.35
CA PHE A 84 -0.02 2.44 -12.47
C PHE A 84 0.40 3.93 -12.62
N SER A 85 0.52 4.44 -13.86
CA SER A 85 0.86 5.85 -14.11
C SER A 85 -0.21 6.79 -13.54
N GLY A 86 -1.49 6.45 -13.68
CA GLY A 86 -2.58 7.22 -13.06
C GLY A 86 -2.52 7.21 -11.53
N ALA A 87 -2.09 6.10 -10.91
CA ALA A 87 -1.84 6.06 -9.46
C ALA A 87 -0.70 6.99 -9.03
N HIS A 88 0.38 7.05 -9.81
CA HIS A 88 1.50 7.96 -9.55
C HIS A 88 1.08 9.43 -9.60
N GLU A 89 0.27 9.82 -10.58
CA GLU A 89 -0.22 11.20 -10.75
C GLU A 89 -0.98 11.72 -9.52
N VAL A 90 -1.71 10.84 -8.83
CA VAL A 90 -2.47 11.19 -7.62
C VAL A 90 -1.67 11.07 -6.31
N GLY A 91 -0.36 10.84 -6.40
CA GLY A 91 0.54 10.85 -5.25
C GLY A 91 0.94 9.48 -4.70
N VAL A 92 0.55 8.36 -5.34
CA VAL A 92 1.06 7.04 -4.94
C VAL A 92 2.54 6.93 -5.29
N ARG A 93 3.35 6.37 -4.38
CA ARG A 93 4.81 6.26 -4.56
C ARG A 93 5.36 4.84 -4.44
N ILE A 94 4.51 3.86 -4.10
CA ILE A 94 4.94 2.52 -3.75
C ILE A 94 4.08 1.48 -4.50
N LEU A 95 4.75 0.58 -5.21
CA LEU A 95 4.16 -0.62 -5.79
C LEU A 95 4.45 -1.82 -4.86
N LYS A 96 3.41 -2.43 -4.32
CA LYS A 96 3.52 -3.57 -3.40
C LYS A 96 3.27 -4.88 -4.14
N LEU A 97 4.25 -5.79 -4.12
CA LEU A 97 4.07 -7.19 -4.52
C LEU A 97 3.79 -8.05 -3.28
N ILE A 98 2.69 -8.79 -3.31
CA ILE A 98 2.45 -9.96 -2.47
C ILE A 98 2.12 -11.09 -3.45
N PRO A 99 2.93 -12.15 -3.55
CA PRO A 99 2.63 -13.24 -4.48
C PRO A 99 1.25 -13.87 -4.21
N GLY A 100 0.53 -14.25 -5.26
CA GLY A 100 -0.78 -14.89 -5.13
C GLY A 100 -0.70 -16.18 -4.28
N GLY A 101 -1.65 -16.35 -3.36
CA GLY A 101 -1.77 -17.49 -2.46
C GLY A 101 -0.83 -17.50 -1.26
N THR A 102 0.07 -16.50 -1.13
CA THR A 102 1.09 -16.55 -0.07
C THR A 102 0.74 -15.74 1.18
N SER A 103 -0.29 -14.88 1.13
CA SER A 103 -0.68 -14.05 2.27
C SER A 103 -2.13 -13.58 2.23
N THR A 104 -2.59 -12.99 3.33
CA THR A 104 -3.96 -12.46 3.46
C THR A 104 -4.24 -11.39 2.40
N GLY A 105 -5.33 -11.56 1.65
CA GLY A 105 -5.77 -10.62 0.62
C GLY A 105 -4.96 -10.70 -0.68
N SER A 106 -4.11 -11.72 -0.85
CA SER A 106 -3.34 -11.92 -2.08
C SER A 106 -4.13 -12.57 -3.21
N GLY A 107 -5.30 -13.17 -2.95
CA GLY A 107 -6.03 -13.94 -3.97
C GLY A 107 -5.20 -15.09 -4.54
N GLU A 108 -5.76 -15.85 -5.48
CA GLU A 108 -5.05 -16.98 -6.11
C GLU A 108 -5.38 -17.10 -7.60
N GLY A 109 -4.52 -17.81 -8.32
CA GLY A 109 -4.76 -18.14 -9.73
C GLY A 109 -4.78 -16.93 -10.65
N GLU A 110 -5.78 -16.89 -11.53
CA GLU A 110 -5.92 -15.88 -12.60
C GLU A 110 -6.95 -14.79 -12.28
N ASP A 111 -7.41 -14.70 -11.02
CA ASP A 111 -8.29 -13.59 -10.60
C ASP A 111 -7.59 -12.25 -10.91
N PRO A 112 -8.26 -11.29 -11.58
CA PRO A 112 -7.66 -10.00 -11.92
C PRO A 112 -7.16 -9.20 -10.71
N ASN A 113 -7.71 -9.43 -9.52
CA ASN A 113 -7.30 -8.83 -8.25
C ASN A 113 -6.27 -9.68 -7.48
N ALA A 114 -5.96 -10.90 -7.91
CA ALA A 114 -4.92 -11.69 -7.26
C ALA A 114 -3.53 -11.11 -7.53
N GLY A 115 -2.67 -11.22 -6.53
CA GLY A 115 -1.27 -10.87 -6.58
C GLY A 115 -0.53 -11.72 -7.61
N VAL A 116 0.45 -11.09 -8.26
CA VAL A 116 1.23 -11.74 -9.31
C VAL A 116 2.11 -12.85 -8.72
N ALA A 117 2.04 -14.06 -9.27
CA ALA A 117 2.95 -15.14 -8.91
C ALA A 117 4.40 -14.76 -9.24
N LEU A 118 5.33 -14.98 -8.31
CA LEU A 118 6.74 -14.61 -8.49
C LEU A 118 7.36 -15.28 -9.73
N ALA A 119 7.01 -16.54 -10.01
CA ALA A 119 7.44 -17.28 -11.19
C ALA A 119 6.93 -16.70 -12.53
N LYS A 120 5.94 -15.80 -12.50
CA LYS A 120 5.36 -15.14 -13.68
C LYS A 120 5.67 -13.63 -13.72
N LEU A 121 6.58 -13.14 -12.86
CA LEU A 121 6.86 -11.70 -12.73
C LEU A 121 7.39 -11.08 -14.03
N GLU A 122 8.05 -11.86 -14.88
CA GLU A 122 8.50 -11.46 -16.22
C GLU A 122 7.39 -10.81 -17.07
N LYS A 123 6.13 -11.29 -16.93
CA LYS A 123 4.98 -10.73 -17.67
C LYS A 123 4.67 -9.29 -17.29
N TYR A 124 5.14 -8.85 -16.13
CA TYR A 124 4.90 -7.53 -15.56
C TYR A 124 6.16 -6.64 -15.60
N TYR A 125 7.21 -7.05 -16.29
CA TYR A 125 8.39 -6.20 -16.51
C TYR A 125 8.03 -4.84 -17.10
N PRO A 126 7.10 -4.70 -18.07
CA PRO A 126 6.68 -3.37 -18.53
C PRO A 126 6.14 -2.47 -17.40
N VAL A 127 5.45 -3.04 -16.40
CA VAL A 127 4.98 -2.30 -15.22
C VAL A 127 6.16 -1.91 -14.32
N LEU A 128 7.10 -2.82 -14.09
CA LEU A 128 8.29 -2.58 -13.26
C LEU A 128 9.24 -1.55 -13.89
N GLU A 129 9.44 -1.60 -15.21
CA GLU A 129 10.19 -0.61 -15.97
C GLU A 129 9.53 0.77 -15.87
N ARG A 130 8.20 0.82 -15.98
CA ARG A 130 7.46 2.07 -15.77
C ARG A 130 7.61 2.59 -14.34
N ALA A 131 7.58 1.71 -13.34
CA ALA A 131 7.84 2.06 -11.94
C ALA A 131 9.22 2.64 -11.72
N GLN A 132 10.24 2.06 -12.37
CA GLN A 132 11.61 2.57 -12.36
C GLN A 132 11.69 3.96 -12.98
N GLN A 133 11.09 4.18 -14.16
CA GLN A 133 11.07 5.48 -14.83
C GLN A 133 10.41 6.58 -14.00
N LEU A 134 9.38 6.23 -13.23
CA LEU A 134 8.67 7.15 -12.34
C LEU A 134 9.35 7.30 -10.96
N GLY A 135 10.47 6.62 -10.72
CA GLY A 135 11.21 6.69 -9.44
C GLY A 135 10.42 6.13 -8.25
N MET A 136 9.52 5.17 -8.49
CA MET A 136 8.70 4.57 -7.44
C MET A 136 9.43 3.47 -6.69
N VAL A 137 9.04 3.28 -5.43
CA VAL A 137 9.59 2.21 -4.58
C VAL A 137 8.86 0.91 -4.90
N PHE A 138 9.62 -0.13 -5.24
CA PHE A 138 9.12 -1.49 -5.31
C PHE A 138 9.26 -2.17 -3.94
N SER A 139 8.14 -2.55 -3.32
CA SER A 139 8.11 -3.28 -2.04
C SER A 139 7.70 -4.72 -2.29
N CYS A 140 8.61 -5.66 -2.08
CA CYS A 140 8.28 -7.08 -2.05
C CYS A 140 7.81 -7.49 -0.65
N HIS A 141 6.93 -8.50 -0.57
CA HIS A 141 6.65 -9.21 0.67
C HIS A 141 7.81 -10.14 1.01
#